data_AF-A0A8D8UTE6-F1
#
_entry.id   AF-A0A8D8UTE6-F1
#
_cell.length_a   1.000
_cell.length_b   1.000
_cell.length_c   1.000
_cell.angle_alpha   90.00
_cell.angle_beta   90.00
_cell.angle_gamma   90.00
#
_symmetry.space_group_name_H-M   'P 1'
#
loop_
_entity.id
_entity.type
_entity.pdbx_description
1 polymer ?
#
loop_
_entity_poly.entity_id
_entity_poly.type
_entity_poly.pdbx_seq_one_letter_code
_entity_poly.pdbx_strand_id
1 'polypeptide(L)'
;MFFGLPFLVPNVVEDCFSEDIMSIQAAENSAVVQFCDYVLDNYIDVHSNFPPHIWAEFSCNISRTTNACESFHSKLNSMFYHPHPNIFKLVEALGEVQTMSNIKIKSTQRKIRRSK
;
A
#
# COMPACT_ATOMS: atom_id res chain seq x y z
N MET A 1 10.21 13.12 4.36
CA MET A 1 11.32 12.38 5.01
C MET A 1 11.22 10.87 4.75
N PHE A 2 10.09 10.24 5.07
CA PHE A 2 9.86 8.79 4.95
C PHE A 2 9.86 8.19 3.54
N PHE A 3 9.68 9.01 2.50
CA PHE A 3 9.59 8.52 1.12
C PHE A 3 10.88 7.80 0.66
N GLY A 4 12.03 8.09 1.28
CA GLY A 4 13.31 7.44 0.98
C GLY A 4 13.47 6.04 1.57
N LEU A 5 12.75 5.71 2.64
CA LEU A 5 12.96 4.44 3.37
C LEU A 5 12.73 3.19 2.51
N PRO A 6 11.71 3.13 1.63
CA PRO A 6 11.49 1.95 0.81
C PRO A 6 12.61 1.67 -0.20
N PHE A 7 13.50 2.63 -0.43
CA PHE A 7 14.64 2.49 -1.34
C PHE A 7 15.91 2.01 -0.65
N LEU A 8 15.89 1.85 0.67
CA LEU A 8 17.03 1.36 1.43
C LEU A 8 17.09 -0.17 1.38
N VAL A 9 18.26 -0.71 1.68
CA VAL A 9 18.38 -2.14 1.98
C VAL A 9 17.64 -2.38 3.31
N PRO A 10 16.78 -3.42 3.43
CA PRO A 10 15.96 -3.62 4.63
C PRO A 10 16.69 -3.53 5.97
N ASN A 11 17.94 -4.01 6.01
CA ASN A 11 18.76 -4.03 7.22
C ASN A 11 19.29 -2.65 7.64
N VAL A 12 19.24 -1.63 6.80
CA VAL A 12 19.69 -0.27 7.14
C VAL A 12 18.53 0.70 7.39
N VAL A 13 17.29 0.22 7.29
CA VAL A 13 16.08 1.04 7.46
C VAL A 13 15.94 1.51 8.91
N GLU A 14 16.18 0.63 9.88
CA GLU A 14 16.07 0.94 11.31
C GLU A 14 17.12 1.96 11.74
N ASP A 15 18.37 1.75 11.34
CA ASP A 15 19.47 2.67 11.60
C ASP A 15 19.19 4.06 10.98
N CYS A 16 18.80 4.11 9.69
CA CYS A 16 18.47 5.37 9.03
C CYS A 16 17.28 6.09 9.69
N PHE A 17 16.25 5.34 10.09
CA PHE A 17 15.11 5.93 10.78
C PHE A 17 15.53 6.54 12.13
N SER A 18 16.30 5.81 12.93
CA SER A 18 16.68 6.23 14.28
C SER A 18 17.74 7.34 14.26
N GLU A 19 18.74 7.25 13.39
CA GLU A 19 19.89 8.15 13.38
C GLU A 19 19.65 9.40 12.50
N ASP A 20 18.97 9.26 11.35
CA ASP A 20 18.77 10.38 10.42
C ASP A 20 17.39 11.04 10.57
N ILE A 21 16.33 10.25 10.76
CA ILE A 21 14.94 10.75 10.78
C ILE A 21 14.56 11.28 12.16
N MET A 22 14.79 10.50 13.22
CA MET A 22 14.45 10.92 14.58
C MET A 22 15.33 12.06 15.09
N SER A 23 16.57 12.19 14.61
CA SER A 23 17.49 13.26 15.04
C SER A 23 17.07 14.66 14.63
N ILE A 24 16.27 14.81 13.56
CA ILE A 24 15.73 16.11 13.12
C ILE A 24 14.27 16.34 13.54
N GLN A 25 13.69 15.40 14.29
CA GLN A 25 12.32 15.50 14.74
C GLN A 25 12.13 16.69 15.68
N ALA A 26 11.11 17.51 15.41
CA ALA A 26 10.71 18.58 16.31
C ALA A 26 10.02 17.98 17.56
N ALA A 27 10.81 17.72 18.61
CA ALA A 27 10.37 17.11 19.87
C ALA A 27 9.25 17.89 20.59
N GLU A 28 9.03 19.15 20.22
CA GLU A 28 8.00 20.02 20.81
C GLU A 28 6.57 19.71 20.31
N ASN A 29 6.42 18.91 19.25
CA ASN A 29 5.11 18.54 18.72
C ASN A 29 4.74 17.09 19.08
N SER A 30 3.85 16.93 20.06
CA SER A 30 3.40 15.61 20.54
C SER A 30 2.73 14.75 19.46
N ALA A 31 2.06 15.36 18.47
CA ALA A 31 1.45 14.61 17.37
C ALA A 31 2.51 14.01 16.44
N VAL A 32 3.63 14.71 16.25
CA VAL A 32 4.76 14.20 15.46
C VAL A 32 5.44 13.05 16.20
N VAL A 33 5.60 13.16 17.52
CA VAL A 33 6.13 12.07 18.36
C VAL A 33 5.27 10.81 18.25
N GLN A 34 3.96 10.93 18.48
CA GLN A 34 3.04 9.80 18.37
C GLN A 34 3.04 9.15 16.99
N PHE A 35 3.16 9.96 15.93
CA PHE A 35 3.27 9.44 14.57
C PHE A 35 4.57 8.65 14.37
N CYS A 36 5.70 9.15 14.87
CA CYS A 36 6.99 8.48 14.73
C CYS A 36 7.05 7.18 15.55
N ASP A 37 6.53 7.17 16.78
CA ASP A 37 6.40 5.97 17.62
C ASP A 37 5.55 4.91 16.90
N TYR A 38 4.40 5.30 16.33
CA TYR A 38 3.56 4.39 15.55
C TYR A 38 4.32 3.79 14.35
N VAL A 39 5.09 4.62 13.63
CA VAL A 39 5.88 4.15 12.48
C VAL A 39 6.96 3.18 12.94
N LEU A 40 7.65 3.47 14.04
CA LEU A 40 8.67 2.61 14.62
C LEU A 40 8.10 1.22 14.93
N ASP A 41 7.03 1.19 15.73
CA ASP A 41 6.41 -0.03 16.25
C ASP A 41 5.78 -0.90 15.17
N ASN A 42 5.29 -0.30 14.09
CA ASN A 42 4.52 -1.02 13.07
C ASN A 42 5.30 -1.32 11.78
N TYR A 43 6.33 -0.53 11.45
CA TYR A 43 6.99 -0.62 10.14
C TYR A 43 8.52 -0.72 10.20
N ILE A 44 9.17 -0.23 11.24
CA ILE A 44 10.63 -0.11 11.26
C ILE A 44 11.26 -1.23 12.08
N ASP A 45 10.75 -1.49 13.28
CA ASP A 45 11.29 -2.52 14.17
C ASP A 45 11.28 -3.89 13.48
N VAL A 46 12.35 -4.67 13.68
CA VAL A 46 12.48 -6.02 13.10
C VAL A 46 11.37 -6.98 13.53
N HIS A 47 10.77 -6.74 14.69
CA HIS A 47 9.64 -7.46 15.27
C HIS A 47 8.28 -6.77 15.03
N SER A 48 8.25 -5.70 14.25
CA SER A 48 7.00 -5.01 13.91
C SER A 48 6.05 -5.91 13.10
N ASN A 49 4.78 -5.49 13.00
CA ASN A 49 3.78 -6.19 12.18
C ASN A 49 4.13 -6.15 10.68
N PHE A 50 4.82 -5.10 10.24
CA PHE A 50 5.18 -4.86 8.84
C PHE A 50 6.68 -4.52 8.70
N PRO A 51 7.58 -5.46 9.01
CA PRO A 51 9.01 -5.18 9.13
C PRO A 51 9.66 -4.84 7.77
N PRO A 52 10.79 -4.12 7.74
CA PRO A 52 11.38 -3.59 6.49
C PRO A 52 11.59 -4.61 5.37
N HIS A 53 11.84 -5.88 5.68
CA HIS A 53 12.07 -6.91 4.68
C HIS A 53 10.87 -7.23 3.78
N ILE A 54 9.65 -6.77 4.11
CA ILE A 54 8.47 -6.98 3.28
C ILE A 54 8.19 -5.83 2.30
N TRP A 55 8.73 -4.63 2.57
CA TRP A 55 8.37 -3.41 1.84
C TRP A 55 9.57 -2.57 1.36
N ALA A 56 10.71 -2.66 2.02
CA ALA A 56 11.94 -1.99 1.58
C ALA A 56 12.65 -2.87 0.56
N GLU A 57 13.00 -2.29 -0.58
CA GLU A 57 13.79 -2.96 -1.60
C GLU A 57 14.72 -1.91 -2.22
N PHE A 58 16.01 -2.24 -2.31
CA PHE A 58 16.98 -1.43 -3.03
C PHE A 58 16.81 -1.59 -4.56
N SER A 59 15.61 -1.28 -5.05
CA SER A 59 15.16 -1.54 -6.41
C SER A 59 14.29 -0.40 -6.93
N CYS A 60 14.57 0.05 -8.15
CA CYS A 60 13.72 1.02 -8.83
C CYS A 60 12.42 0.40 -9.37
N ASN A 61 12.30 -0.94 -9.38
CA ASN A 61 11.18 -1.67 -9.99
C ASN A 61 9.90 -1.72 -9.15
N ILE A 62 9.92 -1.25 -7.89
CA ILE A 62 8.69 -1.11 -7.10
C ILE A 62 7.72 -0.18 -7.84
N SER A 63 6.51 -0.68 -8.13
CA SER A 63 5.41 0.15 -8.63
C SER A 63 4.91 1.04 -7.50
N ARG A 64 5.40 2.28 -7.46
CA ARG A 64 5.14 3.25 -6.36
C ARG A 64 3.84 4.02 -6.51
N THR A 65 3.05 3.73 -7.53
CA THR A 65 1.76 4.41 -7.73
C THR A 65 0.65 3.61 -7.06
N THR A 66 -0.03 4.24 -6.11
CA THR A 66 -1.27 3.73 -5.50
C THR A 66 -2.45 3.77 -6.47
N ASN A 67 -2.27 4.30 -7.69
CA ASN A 67 -3.27 4.40 -8.75
C ASN A 67 -4.11 3.13 -8.94
N ALA A 68 -3.50 1.94 -8.86
CA ALA A 68 -4.24 0.69 -8.99
C ALA A 68 -5.20 0.46 -7.81
N CYS A 69 -4.70 0.67 -6.58
CA CYS A 69 -5.50 0.54 -5.36
C CYS A 69 -6.57 1.64 -5.26
N GLU A 70 -6.21 2.88 -5.54
CA GLU A 70 -7.13 4.03 -5.57
C GLU A 70 -8.22 3.84 -6.62
N SER A 71 -7.87 3.39 -7.83
CA SER A 71 -8.84 3.09 -8.88
C SER A 71 -9.79 1.96 -8.47
N PHE A 72 -9.26 0.91 -7.84
CA PHE A 72 -10.07 -0.18 -7.32
C PHE A 72 -11.01 0.30 -6.21
N HIS A 73 -10.51 1.01 -5.20
CA HIS A 73 -11.33 1.55 -4.10
C HIS A 73 -12.37 2.54 -4.59
N SER A 74 -12.01 3.45 -5.50
CA SER A 74 -12.95 4.39 -6.13
C SER A 74 -14.06 3.64 -6.86
N LYS A 75 -13.72 2.62 -7.65
CA LYS A 75 -14.70 1.80 -8.34
C LYS A 75 -15.59 1.03 -7.36
N LEU A 76 -15.01 0.39 -6.35
CA LEU A 76 -15.74 -0.37 -5.34
C LEU A 76 -16.69 0.53 -4.55
N ASN A 77 -16.21 1.69 -4.09
CA ASN A 77 -17.03 2.67 -3.38
C ASN A 77 -18.19 3.19 -4.23
N SER A 78 -18.00 3.37 -5.55
CA SER A 78 -19.06 3.79 -6.47
C SER A 78 -20.21 2.77 -6.61
N MET A 79 -20.02 1.53 -6.14
CA MET A 79 -21.06 0.48 -6.18
C MET A 79 -22.00 0.54 -4.97
N PHE A 80 -21.70 1.37 -3.97
CA PHE A 80 -22.52 1.51 -2.77
C PHE A 80 -23.18 2.88 -2.70
N TYR A 81 -24.49 2.90 -2.46
CA TYR A 81 -25.28 4.13 -2.29
C TYR A 81 -25.51 4.50 -0.81
N HIS A 82 -25.01 3.69 0.12
CA HIS A 82 -25.14 3.89 1.56
C HIS A 82 -23.76 3.72 2.24
N PRO A 83 -23.44 4.51 3.28
CA PRO A 83 -22.15 4.42 3.99
C PRO A 83 -21.89 3.05 4.64
N HIS A 84 -22.94 2.31 4.98
CA HIS A 84 -22.85 1.01 5.65
C HIS A 84 -23.71 -0.05 4.92
N PRO A 85 -23.25 -0.56 3.76
CA PRO A 85 -23.95 -1.62 3.04
C PRO A 85 -23.93 -2.92 3.87
N ASN A 86 -25.00 -3.72 3.78
CA ASN A 86 -24.99 -5.03 4.44
C ASN A 86 -23.93 -5.96 3.80
N ILE A 87 -23.51 -6.98 4.56
CA ILE A 87 -22.46 -7.92 4.12
C ILE A 87 -22.80 -8.64 2.80
N PHE A 88 -24.06 -8.99 2.56
CA PHE A 88 -24.50 -9.63 1.31
C PHE A 88 -24.35 -8.69 0.11
N LYS A 89 -24.61 -7.39 0.28
CA LYS A 89 -24.41 -6.37 -0.76
C LYS A 89 -22.93 -6.17 -1.07
N LEU A 90 -22.07 -6.23 -0.06
CA LEU A 90 -20.63 -6.24 -0.26
C LEU A 90 -20.17 -7.45 -1.07
N VAL A 91 -20.64 -8.65 -0.71
CA VAL A 91 -20.31 -9.90 -1.43
C VAL A 91 -20.77 -9.84 -2.90
N GLU A 92 -21.98 -9.34 -3.16
CA GLU A 92 -22.51 -9.13 -4.51
C GLU A 92 -21.60 -8.21 -5.33
N ALA A 93 -21.22 -7.05 -4.78
CA ALA A 93 -20.32 -6.10 -5.43
C ALA A 93 -18.94 -6.70 -5.72
N LEU A 94 -18.36 -7.46 -4.78
CA LEU A 94 -17.09 -8.15 -4.99
C LEU A 94 -17.17 -9.19 -6.12
N GLY A 95 -18.28 -9.94 -6.19
CA GLY A 95 -18.53 -10.90 -7.27
C GLY A 95 -18.64 -10.23 -8.64
N GLU A 96 -19.28 -9.07 -8.73
CA GLU A 96 -19.34 -8.27 -9.95
C GLU A 96 -17.95 -7.78 -10.38
N VAL A 97 -17.15 -7.23 -9.45
CA VAL A 97 -15.78 -6.78 -9.75
C VAL A 97 -14.91 -7.93 -10.25
N GLN A 98 -15.01 -9.10 -9.62
CA GLN A 98 -14.29 -10.31 -10.05
C GLN A 98 -14.72 -10.73 -11.47
N THR A 99 -16.02 -10.71 -11.75
CA THR A 99 -16.57 -11.05 -13.07
C THR A 99 -16.05 -10.10 -14.15
N MET A 100 -16.12 -8.79 -13.91
CA MET A 100 -15.61 -7.76 -14.85
C MET A 100 -14.12 -7.94 -15.11
N SER A 101 -13.33 -8.21 -14.06
CA SER A 101 -11.88 -8.43 -14.16
C SER A 101 -11.56 -9.65 -15.01
N ASN A 102 -12.25 -10.78 -14.76
CA ASN A 102 -12.08 -12.01 -15.52
C ASN A 102 -12.44 -11.83 -17.01
N ILE A 103 -13.53 -11.10 -17.31
CA ILE A 103 -13.90 -10.78 -18.69
C ILE A 103 -12.79 -9.97 -19.38
N LYS A 104 -12.27 -8.95 -18.70
CA LYS A 104 -11.21 -8.08 -19.24
C LYS A 104 -9.92 -8.88 -19.50
N ILE A 105 -9.48 -9.71 -18.56
CA ILE A 105 -8.30 -10.58 -18.71
C ILE A 105 -8.46 -11.49 -19.93
N LYS A 106 -9.59 -12.23 -20.03
CA LYS A 106 -9.86 -13.12 -21.17
C LYS A 106 -9.90 -12.37 -22.49
N SER A 107 -10.48 -11.17 -22.52
CA SER A 107 -10.55 -10.33 -23.73
C SER A 107 -9.17 -9.88 -24.22
N THR A 108 -8.29 -9.48 -23.30
CA THR A 108 -6.91 -9.06 -23.61
C THR A 108 -6.08 -10.24 -24.12
N GLN A 109 -6.18 -11.41 -23.48
CA GLN A 109 -5.49 -12.62 -23.93
C GLN A 109 -5.90 -13.02 -25.36
N ARG A 110 -7.19 -12.90 -25.71
CA ARG A 110 -7.66 -13.14 -27.08
C ARG A 110 -7.07 -12.15 -28.09
N LYS A 111 -6.93 -10.86 -27.73
CA LYS A 111 -6.32 -9.85 -28.61
C LYS A 111 -4.84 -10.15 -28.87
N ILE A 112 -4.08 -10.49 -27.82
CA ILE A 112 -2.66 -10.84 -27.94
C ILE A 112 -2.47 -12.08 -28.83
N ARG A 113 -3.34 -13.08 -28.72
CA ARG A 113 -3.31 -14.27 -29.58
C ARG A 113 -3.62 -13.98 -31.05
N ARG A 114 -4.38 -12.92 -31.35
CA ARG A 114 -4.72 -12.52 -32.72
C ARG A 114 -3.70 -11.59 -33.37
N SER A 115 -2.80 -10.99 -32.58
CA SER A 115 -1.74 -10.10 -33.07
C SER A 115 -0.40 -10.81 -33.27
N LYS A 116 -0.34 -12.12 -33.00
CA LYS A 116 0.77 -13.01 -33.36
C LYS A 116 0.34 -13.84 -34.56
#